data_AF-A0A9C9X639-F1
#
_entry.id   AF-A0A9C9X639-F1
#
_cell.length_a   1.000
_cell.length_b   1.000
_cell.length_c   1.000
_cell.angle_alpha   90.00
_cell.angle_beta   90.00
_cell.angle_gamma   90.00
#
_symmetry.space_group_name_H-M   'P 1'
#
loop_
_entity.id
_entity.type
_entity.pdbx_description
1 polymer ?
#
loop_
_entity_poly.entity_id
_entity_poly.type
_entity_poly.pdbx_seq_one_letter_code
_entity_poly.pdbx_strand_id
1 'polypeptide(L)'
;MKAEDQEKQRNLLLKAKVLLQGGHLDTNGELPLDIENRFLENVIAYEEADYKPIHRIIGVDPADFPPPEELTEQKIREKLNFLTERLTEHNIVPEYQKGVPDHLVYQAILEALHDEIKELPMGTWHLDGCSGDCPSCFQADYCPSKDEIWEEEEFRQAREKWLEEQKRKKK
;
A
#
# COMPACT_ATOMS: atom_id res chain seq x y z
N MET A 1 -18.92 -17.05 -35.12
CA MET A 1 -19.29 -15.96 -34.18
C MET A 1 -18.30 -14.84 -34.40
N LYS A 2 -18.74 -13.59 -34.58
CA LYS A 2 -17.80 -12.47 -34.84
C LYS A 2 -17.10 -12.11 -33.53
N ALA A 3 -15.87 -11.58 -33.58
CA ALA A 3 -15.08 -11.22 -32.39
C ALA A 3 -15.83 -10.24 -31.47
N GLU A 4 -16.58 -9.30 -32.07
CA GLU A 4 -17.43 -8.35 -31.35
C GLU A 4 -18.56 -9.03 -30.55
N ASP A 5 -19.12 -10.14 -31.07
CA ASP A 5 -20.16 -10.89 -30.37
C ASP A 5 -19.59 -11.61 -29.14
N GLN A 6 -18.34 -12.07 -29.21
CA GLN A 6 -17.63 -12.70 -28.10
C GLN A 6 -17.36 -11.69 -26.97
N GLU A 7 -16.92 -10.47 -27.30
CA GLU A 7 -16.65 -9.43 -26.31
C GLU A 7 -17.92 -8.98 -25.58
N LYS A 8 -19.05 -8.86 -26.30
CA LYS A 8 -20.36 -8.54 -25.71
C LYS A 8 -20.83 -9.65 -24.77
N GLN A 9 -20.68 -10.91 -25.16
CA GLN A 9 -21.02 -12.04 -24.29
C GLN A 9 -20.17 -12.07 -23.02
N ARG A 10 -18.85 -11.86 -23.16
CA ARG A 10 -17.93 -11.76 -22.01
C ARG A 10 -18.34 -10.63 -21.06
N ASN A 11 -18.65 -9.45 -21.60
CA ASN A 11 -19.11 -8.30 -20.81
C ASN A 11 -20.37 -8.61 -20.01
N LEU A 12 -21.37 -9.21 -20.65
CA LEU A 12 -22.62 -9.59 -20.00
C LEU A 12 -22.36 -10.56 -18.84
N LEU A 13 -21.49 -11.55 -19.03
CA LEU A 13 -21.14 -12.53 -17.99
C LEU A 13 -20.43 -11.88 -16.80
N LEU A 14 -19.47 -10.98 -17.05
CA LEU A 14 -18.76 -10.25 -16.01
C LEU A 14 -19.70 -9.36 -15.21
N LYS A 15 -20.58 -8.60 -15.89
CA LYS A 15 -21.60 -7.76 -15.24
C LYS A 15 -22.55 -8.60 -14.38
N ALA A 16 -23.02 -9.73 -14.92
CA ALA A 16 -23.88 -10.64 -14.16
C ALA A 16 -23.18 -11.18 -12.91
N LYS A 17 -21.89 -11.51 -13.00
CA LYS A 17 -21.09 -11.96 -11.85
C LYS A 17 -21.01 -10.88 -10.76
N VAL A 18 -20.71 -9.63 -11.12
CA VAL A 18 -20.66 -8.50 -10.17
C VAL A 18 -22.01 -8.31 -9.47
N LEU A 19 -23.13 -8.33 -10.23
CA LEU A 19 -24.47 -8.19 -9.66
C LEU A 19 -24.84 -9.35 -8.71
N LEU A 20 -24.48 -10.59 -9.07
CA LEU A 20 -24.71 -11.76 -8.21
C LEU A 20 -23.90 -11.73 -6.91
N GLN A 21 -22.76 -11.03 -6.91
CA GLN A 21 -21.93 -10.78 -5.72
C GLN A 21 -22.41 -9.56 -4.92
N GLY A 22 -23.55 -8.96 -5.27
CA GLY A 22 -24.11 -7.80 -4.58
C GLY A 22 -23.48 -6.46 -4.99
N GLY A 23 -22.64 -6.45 -6.03
CA GLY A 23 -22.10 -5.22 -6.61
C GLY A 23 -23.17 -4.41 -7.35
N HIS A 24 -22.91 -3.12 -7.51
CA HIS A 24 -23.76 -2.19 -8.25
C HIS A 24 -23.05 -1.76 -9.53
N LEU A 25 -23.80 -1.61 -10.62
CA LEU A 25 -23.29 -1.15 -11.91
C LEU A 25 -23.97 0.16 -12.28
N ASP A 26 -23.22 1.26 -12.25
CA ASP A 26 -23.67 2.54 -12.77
C ASP A 26 -23.32 2.68 -14.26
N THR A 27 -24.23 3.27 -15.03
CA THR A 27 -24.07 3.48 -16.47
C THR A 27 -23.62 4.91 -16.79
N ASN A 28 -22.61 5.41 -16.08
CA ASN A 28 -22.06 6.76 -16.32
C ASN A 28 -21.14 6.75 -17.55
N GLY A 29 -21.74 6.62 -18.74
CA GLY A 29 -21.07 6.65 -20.04
C GLY A 29 -20.84 5.27 -20.66
N GLU A 30 -20.69 5.23 -21.99
CA GLU A 30 -20.32 4.01 -22.72
C GLU A 30 -18.78 3.89 -22.78
N LEU A 31 -18.23 2.93 -22.05
CA LEU A 31 -16.82 2.55 -22.19
C LEU A 31 -16.66 1.57 -23.37
N PRO A 32 -15.52 1.60 -24.09
CA PRO A 32 -15.16 0.53 -25.01
C PRO A 32 -15.19 -0.83 -24.29
N LEU A 33 -15.72 -1.86 -24.97
CA LEU A 33 -15.98 -3.17 -24.36
C LEU A 33 -14.73 -3.85 -23.81
N ASP A 34 -13.58 -3.67 -24.47
CA ASP A 34 -12.30 -4.18 -24.02
C ASP A 34 -11.86 -3.55 -22.69
N ILE A 35 -12.07 -2.24 -22.54
CA ILE A 35 -11.76 -1.48 -21.33
C ILE A 35 -12.70 -1.89 -20.20
N GLU A 36 -14.01 -1.96 -20.48
CA GLU A 36 -15.01 -2.33 -19.49
C GLU A 36 -14.81 -3.78 -19.01
N ASN A 37 -14.54 -4.71 -19.92
CA ASN A 37 -14.25 -6.10 -19.57
C ASN A 37 -13.02 -6.21 -18.65
N ARG A 38 -11.93 -5.51 -18.99
CA ARG A 38 -10.72 -5.49 -18.16
C ARG A 38 -10.98 -4.87 -16.79
N PHE A 39 -11.78 -3.82 -16.72
CA PHE A 39 -12.18 -3.21 -15.44
C PHE A 39 -12.95 -4.20 -14.57
N LEU A 40 -14.00 -4.84 -15.12
CA LEU A 40 -14.82 -5.80 -14.38
C LEU A 40 -14.00 -7.01 -13.92
N GLU A 41 -13.07 -7.49 -14.74
CA GLU A 41 -12.15 -8.57 -14.36
C GLU A 41 -11.26 -8.18 -13.18
N ASN A 42 -10.74 -6.95 -13.17
CA ASN A 42 -9.94 -6.46 -12.05
C ASN A 42 -10.77 -6.31 -10.77
N VAL A 43 -12.00 -5.82 -10.87
CA VAL A 43 -12.93 -5.73 -9.73
C VAL A 43 -13.20 -7.12 -9.17
N ILE A 44 -13.58 -8.07 -10.02
CA ILE A 44 -13.86 -9.45 -9.61
C ILE A 44 -12.61 -10.09 -8.98
N ALA A 45 -11.44 -9.92 -9.60
CA ALA A 45 -10.19 -10.45 -9.07
C ALA A 45 -9.83 -9.83 -7.72
N TYR A 46 -10.06 -8.53 -7.54
CA TYR A 46 -9.88 -7.85 -6.27
C TYR A 46 -10.83 -8.39 -5.21
N GLU A 47 -12.12 -8.51 -5.51
CA GLU A 47 -13.11 -9.00 -4.54
C GLU A 47 -12.82 -10.44 -4.11
N GLU A 48 -12.38 -11.29 -5.05
CA GLU A 48 -12.09 -12.71 -4.81
C GLU A 48 -10.70 -12.99 -4.23
N ALA A 49 -9.79 -12.01 -4.23
CA ALA A 49 -8.44 -12.20 -3.71
C ALA A 49 -8.40 -12.28 -2.18
N ASP A 50 -7.66 -13.27 -1.67
CA ASP A 50 -7.41 -13.45 -0.25
C ASP A 50 -6.44 -12.40 0.29
N TYR A 51 -6.68 -11.97 1.53
CA TYR A 51 -5.72 -11.20 2.30
C TYR A 51 -4.54 -12.08 2.70
N LYS A 52 -3.33 -11.59 2.45
CA LYS A 52 -2.08 -12.22 2.85
C LYS A 52 -1.12 -11.18 3.41
N PRO A 53 -0.33 -11.52 4.44
CA PRO A 53 0.78 -10.70 4.87
C PRO A 53 1.76 -10.41 3.73
N ILE A 54 2.22 -9.17 3.61
CA ILE A 54 3.14 -8.72 2.55
C ILE A 54 4.37 -9.64 2.45
N HIS A 55 4.97 -10.02 3.59
CA HIS A 55 6.15 -10.88 3.58
C HIS A 55 5.93 -12.24 2.91
N ARG A 56 4.70 -12.79 2.98
CA ARG A 56 4.33 -14.03 2.28
C ARG A 56 4.17 -13.81 0.78
N ILE A 57 3.63 -12.66 0.38
CA ILE A 57 3.45 -12.29 -1.04
C ILE A 57 4.83 -12.16 -1.70
N ILE A 58 5.75 -11.40 -1.10
CA ILE A 58 7.09 -11.17 -1.66
C ILE A 58 8.09 -12.30 -1.38
N GLY A 59 7.67 -13.35 -0.67
CA GLY A 59 8.46 -14.55 -0.41
C GLY A 59 9.70 -14.31 0.46
N VAL A 60 9.58 -13.51 1.51
CA VAL A 60 10.68 -13.23 2.46
C VAL A 60 10.29 -13.64 3.88
N ASP A 61 11.30 -13.98 4.70
CA ASP A 61 11.12 -14.17 6.14
C ASP A 61 11.51 -12.86 6.88
N PRO A 62 10.58 -12.20 7.60
CA PRO A 62 10.91 -11.03 8.40
C PRO A 62 12.08 -11.26 9.39
N ALA A 63 12.31 -12.49 9.84
CA ALA A 63 13.43 -12.82 10.72
C ALA A 63 14.81 -12.60 10.10
N ASP A 64 14.91 -12.58 8.76
CA ASP A 64 16.17 -12.29 8.04
C ASP A 64 16.52 -10.79 8.03
N PHE A 65 15.65 -9.95 8.59
CA PHE A 65 15.76 -8.49 8.58
C PHE A 65 15.84 -7.96 10.02
N PRO A 66 17.06 -7.88 10.58
CA PRO A 66 17.25 -7.33 11.92
C PRO A 66 16.88 -5.84 11.95
N PRO A 67 16.57 -5.30 13.14
CA PRO A 67 16.18 -3.92 13.31
C PRO A 67 17.31 -2.95 12.92
N PRO A 68 17.00 -1.70 12.53
CA PRO A 68 17.99 -0.75 12.03
C PRO A 68 19.15 -0.50 12.99
N GLU A 69 18.92 -0.54 14.31
CA GLU A 69 19.93 -0.27 15.34
C GLU A 69 21.05 -1.33 15.39
N GLU A 70 20.83 -2.51 14.80
CA GLU A 70 21.80 -3.60 14.73
C GLU A 70 22.61 -3.60 13.42
N LEU A 71 22.33 -2.67 12.51
CA LEU A 71 22.91 -2.62 11.18
C LEU A 71 23.76 -1.39 10.97
N THR A 72 24.79 -1.52 10.13
CA THR A 72 25.50 -0.35 9.59
C THR A 72 24.64 0.32 8.52
N GLU A 73 24.84 1.61 8.28
CA GLU A 73 24.12 2.32 7.21
C GLU A 73 24.25 1.65 5.84
N GLN A 74 25.43 1.09 5.54
CA GLN A 74 25.62 0.34 4.31
C GLN A 74 24.72 -0.89 4.24
N LYS A 75 24.60 -1.64 5.35
CA LYS A 75 23.74 -2.83 5.39
C LYS A 75 22.26 -2.48 5.36
N ILE A 76 21.87 -1.35 5.95
CA ILE A 76 20.51 -0.81 5.81
C ILE A 76 20.21 -0.55 4.34
N ARG A 77 21.08 0.16 3.62
CA ARG A 77 20.90 0.43 2.17
C ARG A 77 20.80 -0.85 1.34
N GLU A 78 21.68 -1.82 1.59
CA GLU A 78 21.65 -3.11 0.87
C GLU A 78 20.32 -3.86 1.09
N LYS A 79 19.83 -3.92 2.34
CA LYS A 79 18.57 -4.58 2.67
C LYS A 79 17.35 -3.81 2.17
N LEU A 80 17.38 -2.48 2.26
CA LEU A 80 16.32 -1.61 1.76
C LEU A 80 16.16 -1.77 0.24
N ASN A 81 17.26 -1.77 -0.51
CA ASN A 81 17.24 -2.01 -1.96
C ASN A 81 16.64 -3.37 -2.29
N PHE A 82 17.10 -4.44 -1.61
CA PHE A 82 16.54 -5.78 -1.78
C PHE A 82 15.03 -5.82 -1.52
N LEU A 83 14.57 -5.27 -0.40
CA LEU A 83 13.14 -5.25 -0.07
C LEU A 83 12.34 -4.45 -1.11
N THR A 84 12.85 -3.32 -1.57
CA THR A 84 12.20 -2.48 -2.58
C THR A 84 12.07 -3.19 -3.92
N GLU A 85 13.11 -3.90 -4.34
CA GLU A 85 13.08 -4.74 -5.55
C GLU A 85 12.03 -5.85 -5.43
N ARG A 86 12.03 -6.58 -4.30
CA ARG A 86 11.05 -7.65 -4.03
C ARG A 86 9.60 -7.13 -3.97
N LEU A 87 9.37 -5.96 -3.35
CA LEU A 87 8.06 -5.33 -3.33
C LEU A 87 7.61 -4.96 -4.76
N THR A 88 8.50 -4.35 -5.53
CA THR A 88 8.21 -3.89 -6.91
C THR A 88 7.89 -5.06 -7.84
N GLU A 89 8.59 -6.19 -7.73
CA GLU A 89 8.31 -7.41 -8.49
C GLU A 89 6.89 -7.96 -8.26
N HIS A 90 6.27 -7.61 -7.13
CA HIS A 90 4.92 -8.01 -6.74
C HIS A 90 3.91 -6.85 -6.80
N ASN A 91 4.20 -5.79 -7.57
CA ASN A 91 3.38 -4.58 -7.71
C ASN A 91 3.07 -3.87 -6.38
N ILE A 92 4.01 -3.89 -5.44
CA ILE A 92 3.95 -3.11 -4.20
C ILE A 92 5.02 -2.02 -4.29
N VAL A 93 4.62 -0.76 -4.22
CA VAL A 93 5.51 0.39 -4.40
C VAL A 93 5.58 1.18 -3.10
N PRO A 94 6.76 1.24 -2.45
CA PRO A 94 7.00 2.19 -1.37
C PRO A 94 7.03 3.62 -1.88
N GLU A 95 6.12 4.46 -1.39
CA GLU A 95 5.97 5.87 -1.79
C GLU A 95 6.11 6.81 -0.58
N TYR A 96 7.29 6.79 0.03
CA TYR A 96 7.60 7.66 1.15
C TYR A 96 8.09 9.03 0.72
N GLN A 97 8.02 10.00 1.64
CA GLN A 97 8.49 11.37 1.39
C GLN A 97 9.98 11.41 1.02
N LYS A 98 10.35 12.34 0.13
CA LYS A 98 11.75 12.54 -0.24
C LYS A 98 12.55 13.06 0.96
N GLY A 99 13.76 12.54 1.13
CA GLY A 99 14.68 12.96 2.18
C GLY A 99 14.50 12.23 3.51
N VAL A 100 13.50 11.35 3.62
CA VAL A 100 13.38 10.45 4.77
C VAL A 100 14.62 9.53 4.82
N PRO A 101 15.33 9.46 5.97
CA PRO A 101 16.50 8.61 6.14
C PRO A 101 16.22 7.13 5.90
N ASP A 102 17.18 6.43 5.28
CA ASP A 102 17.06 5.01 4.93
C ASP A 102 16.69 4.11 6.12
N HIS A 103 17.16 4.43 7.34
CA HIS A 103 16.85 3.64 8.54
C HIS A 103 15.37 3.74 8.92
N LEU A 104 14.74 4.91 8.74
CA LEU A 104 13.31 5.10 8.99
C LEU A 104 12.46 4.43 7.90
N VAL A 105 12.89 4.56 6.64
CA VAL A 105 12.23 3.87 5.52
C VAL A 105 12.29 2.35 5.71
N TYR A 106 13.48 1.83 6.01
CA TYR A 106 13.69 0.41 6.25
C TYR A 106 12.81 -0.07 7.41
N GLN A 107 12.78 0.65 8.53
CA GLN A 107 11.89 0.32 9.66
C GLN A 107 10.42 0.30 9.26
N ALA A 108 9.95 1.32 8.53
CA ALA A 108 8.57 1.39 8.07
C ALA A 108 8.19 0.21 7.16
N ILE A 109 9.10 -0.22 6.28
CA ILE A 109 8.88 -1.42 5.46
C ILE A 109 8.82 -2.68 6.33
N LEU A 110 9.72 -2.84 7.31
CA LEU A 110 9.67 -4.01 8.22
C LEU A 110 8.36 -4.10 8.99
N GLU A 111 7.83 -2.97 9.43
CA GLU A 111 6.51 -2.91 10.07
C GLU A 111 5.41 -3.32 9.07
N ALA A 112 5.44 -2.76 7.86
CA ALA A 112 4.48 -3.07 6.79
C ALA A 112 4.53 -4.53 6.30
N LEU A 113 5.66 -5.24 6.46
CA LEU A 113 5.77 -6.64 6.06
C LEU A 113 4.68 -7.53 6.70
N HIS A 114 4.17 -7.13 7.87
CA HIS A 114 3.12 -7.84 8.60
C HIS A 114 1.70 -7.44 8.20
N ASP A 115 1.53 -6.34 7.45
CA ASP A 115 0.22 -5.89 6.99
C ASP A 115 -0.36 -6.87 5.98
N GLU A 116 -1.67 -7.08 6.07
CA GLU A 116 -2.39 -7.95 5.16
C GLU A 116 -2.96 -7.15 3.99
N ILE A 117 -2.56 -7.53 2.78
CA ILE A 117 -3.09 -6.97 1.53
C ILE A 117 -3.62 -8.09 0.64
N LYS A 118 -4.46 -7.72 -0.34
CA LYS A 118 -4.89 -8.67 -1.36
C LYS A 118 -3.81 -8.81 -2.43
N GLU A 119 -3.43 -10.04 -2.75
CA GLU A 119 -2.53 -10.29 -3.87
C GLU A 119 -3.30 -10.11 -5.18
N LEU A 120 -2.98 -9.05 -5.94
CA LEU A 120 -3.73 -8.70 -7.14
C LEU A 120 -2.97 -9.12 -8.40
N PRO A 121 -3.67 -9.71 -9.40
CA PRO A 121 -3.05 -10.04 -10.69
C PRO A 121 -2.74 -8.78 -11.51
N MET A 122 -3.42 -7.67 -11.22
CA MET A 122 -3.24 -6.37 -11.85
C MET A 122 -3.51 -5.25 -10.84
N GLY A 123 -2.81 -4.12 -10.99
CA GLY A 123 -2.87 -2.99 -10.07
C GLY A 123 -1.63 -2.91 -9.19
N THR A 124 -1.50 -1.81 -8.47
CA THR A 124 -0.34 -1.51 -7.63
C THR A 124 -0.81 -1.17 -6.22
N TRP A 125 -0.20 -1.80 -5.22
CA TRP A 125 -0.33 -1.38 -3.83
C TRP A 125 0.71 -0.32 -3.51
N HIS A 126 0.28 0.76 -2.89
CA HIS A 126 1.15 1.87 -2.51
C HIS A 126 1.37 1.84 -1.01
N LEU A 127 2.61 1.73 -0.56
CA LEU A 127 2.98 1.89 0.85
C LEU A 127 3.38 3.35 1.04
N ASP A 128 2.42 4.21 1.33
CA ASP A 128 2.63 5.66 1.44
C ASP A 128 3.08 6.11 2.84
N GLY A 129 2.93 5.25 3.85
CA GLY A 129 3.28 5.54 5.25
C GLY A 129 2.46 6.69 5.87
N CYS A 130 1.32 7.06 5.29
CA CYS A 130 0.51 8.19 5.72
C CYS A 130 -0.81 7.71 6.33
N SER A 131 -0.96 7.82 7.64
CA SER A 131 -2.21 7.51 8.35
C SER A 131 -3.22 8.68 8.36
N GLY A 132 -2.80 9.85 7.88
CA GLY A 132 -3.51 11.12 8.08
C GLY A 132 -3.28 11.77 9.46
N ASP A 133 -2.54 11.13 10.36
CA ASP A 133 -2.21 11.66 11.68
C ASP A 133 -0.76 12.16 11.72
N CYS A 134 -0.54 13.45 11.46
CA CYS A 134 0.81 14.03 11.37
C CYS A 134 1.65 13.85 12.65
N PRO A 135 1.12 14.06 13.88
CA PRO A 135 1.88 13.91 15.12
C PRO A 135 2.52 12.52 15.32
N SER A 136 1.89 11.45 14.85
CA SER A 136 2.42 10.09 14.95
C SER A 136 3.23 9.64 13.73
N CYS A 137 3.24 10.44 12.67
CA CYS A 137 3.83 10.08 11.39
C CYS A 137 5.37 10.12 11.41
N PHE A 138 6.02 9.02 11.06
CA PHE A 138 7.50 8.92 11.06
C PHE A 138 8.18 9.82 10.02
N GLN A 139 7.44 10.18 8.97
CA GLN A 139 7.89 11.03 7.86
C GLN A 139 7.43 12.49 8.00
N ALA A 140 6.84 12.87 9.14
CA ALA A 140 6.26 14.20 9.38
C ALA A 140 7.27 15.34 9.16
N ASP A 141 8.53 15.16 9.56
CA ASP A 141 9.58 16.18 9.39
C ASP A 141 10.03 16.36 7.93
N TYR A 142 9.58 15.49 7.03
CA TYR A 142 9.88 15.48 5.60
C TYR A 142 8.64 15.70 4.73
N CYS A 143 7.47 15.90 5.35
CA CYS A 143 6.19 15.97 4.66
C CYS A 143 5.72 17.42 4.50
N PRO A 144 5.64 17.95 3.25
CA PRO A 144 5.17 19.32 3.03
C PRO A 144 3.72 19.55 3.49
N SER A 145 2.86 18.54 3.34
CA SER A 145 1.45 18.64 3.76
C SER A 145 1.29 18.85 5.26
N LYS A 146 2.26 18.45 6.09
CA LYS A 146 2.24 18.76 7.53
C LYS A 146 2.23 20.27 7.74
N ASP A 147 3.06 21.02 7.02
CA ASP A 147 3.21 22.47 7.17
C ASP A 147 1.97 23.23 6.65
N GLU A 148 1.18 22.61 5.77
CA GLU A 148 -0.09 23.17 5.28
C GLU A 148 -1.26 22.96 6.26
N ILE A 149 -1.18 21.91 7.09
CA ILE A 149 -2.27 21.49 7.98
C ILE A 149 -2.06 21.98 9.41
N TRP A 150 -0.80 22.05 9.87
CA TRP A 150 -0.47 22.33 11.27
C TRP A 150 0.38 23.59 11.42
N GLU A 151 -0.01 24.45 12.35
CA GLU A 151 0.89 25.45 12.91
C GLU A 151 2.02 24.77 13.70
N GLU A 152 3.24 25.31 13.61
CA GLU A 152 4.46 24.65 14.12
C GLU A 152 4.37 24.30 15.62
N GLU A 153 3.88 25.25 16.43
CA GLU A 153 3.78 25.07 17.88
C GLU A 153 2.68 24.06 18.26
N GLU A 154 1.55 24.06 17.54
CA GLU A 154 0.47 23.09 17.76
C GLU A 154 0.94 21.68 17.41
N PHE A 155 1.67 21.52 16.31
CA PHE A 155 2.28 20.25 15.92
C PHE A 155 3.24 19.74 16.99
N ARG A 156 4.12 20.62 17.49
CA ARG A 156 5.13 20.26 18.49
C ARG A 156 4.46 19.74 19.77
N GLN A 157 3.43 20.44 20.26
CA GLN A 157 2.69 20.04 21.46
C GLN A 157 1.96 18.70 21.25
N ALA A 158 1.31 18.52 20.11
CA ALA A 158 0.62 17.28 19.77
C ALA A 158 1.58 16.10 19.69
N ARG A 159 2.74 16.29 19.06
CA ARG A 159 3.78 15.25 18.92
C ARG A 159 4.44 14.91 20.25
N GLU A 160 4.72 15.90 21.09
CA GLU A 160 5.25 15.67 22.44
C GLU A 160 4.29 14.82 23.28
N LYS A 161 3.01 15.19 23.27
CA LYS A 161 1.96 14.43 23.96
C LYS A 161 1.90 12.97 23.46
N TRP A 162 1.94 12.76 22.15
CA TRP A 162 1.98 11.41 21.58
C TRP A 162 3.20 10.62 22.06
N LEU A 163 4.39 11.22 22.04
CA LEU A 163 5.62 10.58 22.51
C LEU A 163 5.55 10.20 24.00
N GLU A 164 4.96 11.04 24.85
CA GLU A 164 4.73 10.72 26.26
C GLU A 164 3.79 9.52 26.44
N GLU A 165 2.72 9.46 25.66
CA GLU A 165 1.78 8.33 25.69
C GLU A 165 2.46 7.02 25.27
N GLN A 166 3.30 7.03 24.24
CA GLN A 166 4.07 5.84 23.84
C GLN A 166 5.06 5.40 24.92
N LYS A 167 5.72 6.35 25.61
CA LYS A 167 6.61 6.04 26.74
C LYS A 167 5.86 5.40 27.91
N ARG A 168 4.61 5.80 28.17
CA ARG A 168 3.77 5.21 29.22
C ARG A 168 3.33 3.78 28.88
N LYS A 169 3.04 3.50 27.60
CA LYS A 169 2.66 2.15 27.14
C LYS A 169 3.80 1.13 27.18
N LYS A 170 5.06 1.60 27.15
CA LYS A 170 6.27 0.75 27.21
C LYS A 170 6.79 0.49 28.63
N LYS A 171 6.14 1.03 29.67
CA LYS A 171 6.45 0.79 31.09
C LYS A 171 5.51 -0.24 31.69
#